data_AF-A0A962M0H5-F1
#
_entry.id   AF-A0A962M0H5-F1
#
_cell.length_a   1.000
_cell.length_b   1.000
_cell.length_c   1.000
_cell.angle_alpha   90.00
_cell.angle_beta   90.00
_cell.angle_gamma   90.00
#
_symmetry.space_group_name_H-M   'P 1'
#
loop_
_entity.id
_entity.type
_entity.pdbx_description
1 polymer ?
#
loop_
_entity_poly.entity_id
_entity_poly.type
_entity_poly.pdbx_seq_one_letter_code
_entity_poly.pdbx_strand_id
1 'polypeptide(L)'
;MSDTNPDPVPEPLPDALPDASPDTTHGLLRASALVGSMTMLSRILGLVRDVVIAAFVGATANADAFFVAFKIPNFLRRLFAEGAFSQAFVPVLADYKQEGSIAAVRALVDRVAGVLGGSLLLVTSLAIVAAPLVAALFAPGFMDQPEKFQLTAEMIRITFPYLLLISMTGFCGAILNSFGRFAVPAFTPVFLNLSLIFAATVAAPWFDEPVFALAWGVFFAGFIQLLFQFPSLYRLELVPRPRWDT
;
A
#
# COMPACT_ATOMS: atom_id res chain seq x y z
N MET A 1 -79.59 19.13 16.64
CA MET A 1 -78.66 19.17 15.49
C MET A 1 -77.26 19.17 16.06
N SER A 2 -76.61 17.99 16.05
CA SER A 2 -75.22 17.79 16.42
C SER A 2 -74.62 16.90 15.34
N ASP A 3 -73.96 17.53 14.38
CA ASP A 3 -73.25 16.85 13.29
C ASP A 3 -71.99 16.19 13.85
N THR A 4 -71.98 14.85 13.88
CA THR A 4 -70.77 14.05 14.12
C THR A 4 -70.12 13.76 12.77
N ASN A 5 -69.12 14.56 12.40
CA ASN A 5 -68.23 14.26 11.30
C ASN A 5 -67.25 13.16 11.75
N PRO A 6 -67.11 12.02 11.05
CA PRO A 6 -66.12 11.01 11.40
C PRO A 6 -64.70 11.51 11.10
N ASP A 7 -63.75 11.19 11.98
CA ASP A 7 -62.33 11.51 11.80
C ASP A 7 -61.76 10.87 10.53
N PRO A 8 -60.77 11.51 9.88
CA PRO A 8 -60.15 10.99 8.67
C PRO A 8 -59.37 9.70 8.97
N VAL A 9 -59.55 8.69 8.10
CA VAL A 9 -58.80 7.43 8.14
C VAL A 9 -57.30 7.71 7.92
N PRO A 10 -56.38 7.13 8.72
CA PRO A 10 -54.94 7.29 8.51
C PRO A 10 -54.52 6.75 7.14
N GLU A 11 -53.74 7.53 6.39
CA GLU A 11 -53.11 7.11 5.14
C GLU A 11 -52.20 5.89 5.39
N PRO A 12 -52.19 4.88 4.50
CA PRO A 12 -51.25 3.77 4.62
C PRO A 12 -49.82 4.31 4.53
N LEU A 13 -48.94 3.85 5.42
CA LEU A 13 -47.50 4.14 5.35
C LEU A 13 -46.97 3.77 3.94
N PRO A 14 -46.18 4.65 3.30
CA PRO A 14 -45.60 4.34 1.99
C PRO A 14 -44.78 3.05 2.08
N ASP A 15 -44.90 2.23 1.03
CA ASP A 15 -44.31 0.91 0.89
C ASP A 15 -42.85 0.84 1.37
N ALA A 16 -42.51 -0.30 1.96
CA ALA A 16 -41.19 -0.62 2.49
C ALA A 16 -40.05 -0.19 1.54
N LEU A 17 -38.95 0.26 2.16
CA LEU A 17 -37.70 0.66 1.52
C LEU A 17 -37.35 -0.28 0.34
N PRO A 18 -36.89 0.26 -0.80
CA PRO A 18 -36.61 -0.55 -1.97
C PRO A 18 -35.59 -1.64 -1.62
N ASP A 19 -36.01 -2.89 -1.81
CA ASP A 19 -35.15 -4.07 -1.74
C ASP A 19 -33.93 -3.83 -2.63
N ALA A 20 -32.73 -4.15 -2.10
CA ALA A 20 -31.47 -3.98 -2.81
C ALA A 20 -31.58 -4.60 -4.21
N SER A 21 -31.53 -3.76 -5.25
CA SER A 21 -31.77 -4.21 -6.61
C SER A 21 -30.74 -5.26 -7.06
N PRO A 22 -31.12 -6.26 -7.87
CA PRO A 22 -30.29 -7.40 -8.28
C PRO A 22 -29.00 -7.02 -9.04
N ASP A 23 -28.87 -5.76 -9.48
CA ASP A 23 -27.66 -5.22 -10.12
C ASP A 23 -26.46 -5.08 -9.17
N THR A 24 -26.69 -4.86 -7.87
CA THR A 24 -25.62 -4.68 -6.88
C THR A 24 -24.82 -5.97 -6.65
N THR A 25 -25.49 -7.12 -6.61
CA THR A 25 -24.87 -8.44 -6.44
C THR A 25 -23.98 -8.81 -7.64
N HIS A 26 -24.43 -8.53 -8.86
CA HIS A 26 -23.62 -8.76 -10.07
C HIS A 26 -22.38 -7.87 -10.13
N GLY A 27 -22.48 -6.61 -9.68
CA GLY A 27 -21.35 -5.69 -9.56
C GLY A 27 -20.31 -6.16 -8.53
N LEU A 28 -20.76 -6.59 -7.35
CA LEU A 28 -19.88 -7.07 -6.28
C LEU A 28 -19.17 -8.37 -6.65
N LEU A 29 -19.87 -9.31 -7.28
CA LEU A 29 -19.28 -10.57 -7.76
C LEU A 29 -18.20 -10.32 -8.81
N ARG A 30 -18.45 -9.43 -9.78
CA ARG A 30 -17.45 -9.05 -10.79
C ARG A 30 -16.24 -8.36 -10.17
N ALA A 31 -16.45 -7.42 -9.23
CA ALA A 31 -15.37 -6.75 -8.53
C ALA A 31 -14.52 -7.74 -7.71
N SER A 32 -15.18 -8.65 -7.00
CA SER A 32 -14.51 -9.69 -6.21
C SER A 32 -13.71 -10.66 -7.08
N ALA A 33 -14.27 -11.10 -8.22
CA ALA A 33 -13.57 -11.94 -9.19
C ALA A 33 -12.35 -11.23 -9.80
N LEU A 34 -12.48 -9.94 -10.12
CA LEU A 34 -11.37 -9.12 -10.62
C LEU A 34 -10.26 -8.98 -9.57
N VAL A 35 -10.59 -8.63 -8.33
CA VAL A 35 -9.60 -8.54 -7.23
C VAL A 35 -8.95 -9.90 -6.97
N GLY A 36 -9.74 -10.97 -6.97
CA GLY A 36 -9.26 -12.34 -6.79
C GLY A 36 -8.27 -12.76 -7.89
N SER A 37 -8.59 -12.49 -9.16
CA SER A 37 -7.69 -12.79 -10.28
C SER A 37 -6.40 -11.98 -10.24
N MET A 38 -6.46 -10.67 -9.93
CA MET A 38 -5.26 -9.83 -9.76
C MET A 38 -4.39 -10.32 -8.60
N THR A 39 -5.02 -10.75 -7.51
CA THR A 39 -4.32 -11.33 -6.35
C THR A 39 -3.64 -12.64 -6.73
N MET A 40 -4.33 -13.52 -7.47
CA MET A 40 -3.76 -14.78 -7.94
C MET A 40 -2.59 -14.55 -8.90
N LEU A 41 -2.71 -13.61 -9.83
CA LEU A 41 -1.62 -13.20 -10.71
C LEU A 41 -0.40 -12.73 -9.90
N SER A 42 -0.61 -11.88 -8.91
CA SER A 42 0.47 -11.42 -8.03
C SER A 42 1.10 -12.56 -7.23
N ARG A 43 0.35 -13.60 -6.85
CA ARG A 43 0.87 -14.78 -6.15
C ARG A 43 1.72 -15.64 -7.07
N ILE A 44 1.27 -15.87 -8.31
CA ILE A 44 2.04 -16.61 -9.32
C ILE A 44 3.35 -15.85 -9.63
N LEU A 45 3.28 -14.55 -9.86
CA LEU A 45 4.48 -13.72 -10.06
C LEU A 45 5.39 -13.70 -8.82
N GLY A 46 4.82 -13.71 -7.62
CA GLY A 46 5.57 -13.84 -6.37
C GLY A 46 6.33 -15.16 -6.31
N LEU A 47 5.70 -16.27 -6.69
CA LEU A 47 6.36 -17.58 -6.77
C LEU A 47 7.50 -17.57 -7.80
N VAL A 48 7.27 -17.01 -8.99
CA VAL A 48 8.31 -16.88 -10.02
C VAL A 48 9.48 -16.04 -9.50
N ARG A 49 9.18 -14.89 -8.86
CA ARG A 49 10.18 -14.04 -8.22
C ARG A 49 10.98 -14.84 -7.19
N ASP A 50 10.33 -15.64 -6.35
CA ASP A 50 11.01 -16.41 -5.31
C ASP A 50 11.94 -17.47 -5.90
N VAL A 51 11.54 -18.14 -6.99
CA VAL A 51 12.41 -19.07 -7.73
C VAL A 51 13.61 -18.34 -8.34
N VAL A 52 13.38 -17.18 -8.97
CA VAL A 52 14.45 -16.35 -9.56
C VAL A 52 15.43 -15.87 -8.49
N ILE A 53 14.92 -15.36 -7.36
CA ILE A 53 15.76 -14.92 -6.25
C ILE A 53 16.51 -16.12 -5.67
N ALA A 54 15.89 -17.29 -5.49
CA ALA A 54 16.60 -18.47 -4.99
C ALA A 54 17.77 -18.89 -5.90
N ALA A 55 17.57 -18.88 -7.22
CA ALA A 55 18.64 -19.14 -8.19
C ALA A 55 19.75 -18.08 -8.12
N PHE A 56 19.37 -16.80 -8.01
CA PHE A 56 20.30 -15.69 -7.87
C PHE A 56 21.11 -15.75 -6.56
N VAL A 57 20.45 -16.08 -5.45
CA VAL A 57 21.04 -16.22 -4.12
C VAL A 57 22.02 -17.37 -4.06
N GLY A 58 21.71 -18.51 -4.69
CA GLY A 58 22.65 -19.64 -4.78
C GLY A 58 23.97 -19.27 -5.48
N ALA A 59 23.99 -18.20 -6.26
CA ALA A 59 25.16 -17.69 -6.97
C ALA A 59 25.84 -16.49 -6.28
N THR A 60 25.27 -15.93 -5.20
CA THR A 60 25.73 -14.66 -4.59
C THR A 60 26.06 -14.83 -3.11
N ALA A 61 27.31 -14.57 -2.72
CA ALA A 61 27.66 -14.39 -1.33
C ALA A 61 26.94 -13.13 -0.81
N ASN A 62 26.35 -13.14 0.39
CA ASN A 62 25.61 -12.01 1.01
C ASN A 62 24.12 -11.83 0.68
N ALA A 63 23.48 -12.81 0.05
CA ALA A 63 22.03 -12.85 -0.11
C ALA A 63 21.21 -12.68 1.19
N ASP A 64 21.75 -13.18 2.31
CA ASP A 64 21.11 -13.12 3.62
C ASP A 64 21.09 -11.71 4.21
N ALA A 65 22.09 -10.87 3.91
CA ALA A 65 22.07 -9.44 4.21
C ALA A 65 20.85 -8.76 3.56
N PHE A 66 20.58 -9.07 2.29
CA PHE A 66 19.40 -8.55 1.60
C PHE A 66 18.10 -9.06 2.21
N PHE A 67 17.99 -10.35 2.52
CA PHE A 67 16.77 -10.87 3.14
C PHE A 67 16.49 -10.22 4.48
N VAL A 68 17.52 -9.91 5.27
CA VAL A 68 17.34 -9.17 6.52
C VAL A 68 16.88 -7.74 6.24
N ALA A 69 17.55 -7.03 5.34
CA ALA A 69 17.16 -5.68 4.95
C ALA A 69 15.71 -5.63 4.41
N PHE A 70 15.31 -6.62 3.61
CA PHE A 70 14.00 -6.69 2.95
C PHE A 70 12.85 -7.13 3.88
N LYS A 71 13.14 -7.73 5.04
CA LYS A 71 12.10 -8.05 6.05
C LYS A 71 11.42 -6.79 6.57
N ILE A 72 12.18 -5.71 6.75
CA ILE A 72 11.69 -4.43 7.31
C ILE A 72 10.61 -3.82 6.38
N PRO A 73 10.87 -3.55 5.09
CA PRO A 73 9.87 -3.20 4.09
C PRO A 73 8.60 -4.06 4.12
N ASN A 74 8.75 -5.39 4.18
CA ASN A 74 7.62 -6.30 4.10
C ASN A 74 6.74 -6.27 5.35
N PHE A 75 7.33 -6.19 6.53
CA PHE A 75 6.59 -6.05 7.79
C PHE A 75 5.75 -4.76 7.77
N LEU A 76 6.35 -3.65 7.35
CA LEU A 76 5.70 -2.35 7.36
C LEU A 76 4.62 -2.24 6.27
N ARG A 77 4.84 -2.84 5.09
CA ARG A 77 3.79 -3.00 4.07
C ARG A 77 2.54 -3.66 4.65
N ARG A 78 2.71 -4.72 5.43
CA ARG A 78 1.57 -5.41 6.08
C ARG A 78 0.89 -4.52 7.13
N LEU A 79 1.65 -3.73 7.87
CA LEU A 79 1.11 -2.83 8.89
C LEU A 79 0.25 -1.69 8.31
N PHE A 80 0.69 -1.06 7.21
CA PHE A 80 0.04 0.12 6.64
C PHE A 80 -0.95 -0.18 5.51
N ALA A 81 -0.67 -1.15 4.63
CA ALA A 81 -1.55 -1.45 3.50
C ALA A 81 -2.73 -2.35 3.90
N GLU A 82 -2.47 -3.37 4.71
CA GLU A 82 -3.46 -4.38 5.12
C GLU A 82 -3.87 -4.23 6.60
N GLY A 83 -3.04 -3.56 7.41
CA GLY A 83 -3.15 -3.54 8.87
C GLY A 83 -3.92 -2.34 9.43
N ALA A 84 -3.51 -1.94 10.65
CA ALA A 84 -4.24 -1.02 11.51
C ALA A 84 -4.57 0.33 10.87
N PHE A 85 -3.69 0.86 9.99
CA PHE A 85 -3.94 2.14 9.33
C PHE A 85 -5.19 2.10 8.45
N SER A 86 -5.27 1.13 7.51
CA SER A 86 -6.42 1.00 6.62
C SER A 86 -7.72 0.77 7.39
N GLN A 87 -7.67 -0.02 8.48
CA GLN A 87 -8.84 -0.26 9.34
C GLN A 87 -9.33 0.99 10.07
N ALA A 88 -8.42 1.89 10.47
CA ALA A 88 -8.79 3.15 11.12
C ALA A 88 -9.18 4.25 10.12
N PHE A 89 -8.50 4.31 8.97
CA PHE A 89 -8.68 5.38 7.99
C PHE A 89 -9.93 5.19 7.11
N VAL A 90 -10.23 3.97 6.67
CA VAL A 90 -11.35 3.69 5.74
C VAL A 90 -12.72 4.09 6.32
N PRO A 91 -13.06 3.79 7.60
CA PRO A 91 -14.31 4.24 8.19
C PRO A 91 -14.43 5.76 8.25
N VAL A 92 -13.38 6.46 8.70
CA VAL A 92 -13.37 7.93 8.77
C VAL A 92 -13.55 8.55 7.39
N LEU A 93 -12.89 7.98 6.36
CA LEU A 93 -13.07 8.43 4.99
C LEU A 93 -14.50 8.18 4.47
N ALA A 94 -15.13 7.08 4.88
CA ALA A 94 -16.50 6.75 4.53
C ALA A 94 -17.50 7.73 5.15
N ASP A 95 -17.32 8.11 6.41
CA ASP A 95 -18.16 9.10 7.11
C ASP A 95 -18.09 10.45 6.39
N TYR A 96 -16.88 10.94 6.09
CA TYR A 96 -16.68 12.18 5.32
C TYR A 96 -17.29 12.13 3.91
N LYS A 97 -17.39 10.94 3.31
CA LYS A 97 -18.00 10.75 1.99
C LYS A 97 -19.54 10.74 2.06
N GLN A 98 -20.13 10.27 3.16
CA GLN A 98 -21.58 10.25 3.35
C GLN A 98 -22.12 11.61 3.79
N GLU A 99 -21.43 12.27 4.71
CA GLU A 99 -21.90 13.50 5.37
C GLU A 99 -21.34 14.79 4.73
N GLY A 100 -20.24 14.68 3.99
CA GLY A 100 -19.46 15.81 3.52
C GLY A 100 -19.49 16.03 2.01
N SER A 101 -19.08 17.23 1.61
CA SER A 101 -18.79 17.53 0.20
C SER A 101 -17.47 16.89 -0.24
N ILE A 102 -17.26 16.76 -1.56
CA ILE A 102 -15.97 16.31 -2.12
C ILE A 102 -14.79 17.17 -1.64
N ALA A 103 -15.03 18.45 -1.33
CA ALA A 103 -14.02 19.34 -0.78
C ALA A 103 -13.61 18.94 0.66
N ALA A 104 -14.55 18.48 1.49
CA ALA A 104 -14.27 17.97 2.83
C ALA A 104 -13.45 16.68 2.75
N VAL A 105 -13.80 15.77 1.84
CA VAL A 105 -13.02 14.54 1.57
C VAL A 105 -11.60 14.88 1.12
N ARG A 106 -11.44 15.83 0.18
CA ARG A 106 -10.13 16.29 -0.27
C ARG A 106 -9.31 16.89 0.88
N ALA A 107 -9.92 17.71 1.73
CA ALA A 107 -9.24 18.30 2.87
C ALA A 107 -8.77 17.24 3.88
N LEU A 108 -9.58 16.20 4.14
CA LEU A 108 -9.17 15.06 4.96
C LEU A 108 -7.98 14.33 4.33
N VAL A 109 -8.07 14.00 3.03
CA VAL A 109 -6.99 13.32 2.29
C VAL A 109 -5.69 14.14 2.33
N ASP A 110 -5.75 15.45 2.11
CA ASP A 110 -4.59 16.35 2.14
C ASP A 110 -3.92 16.39 3.53
N ARG A 111 -4.72 16.48 4.60
CA ARG A 111 -4.24 16.48 5.99
C ARG A 111 -3.62 15.15 6.37
N VAL A 112 -4.28 14.04 6.08
CA VAL A 112 -3.75 12.71 6.36
C VAL A 112 -2.46 12.48 5.57
N ALA A 113 -2.40 12.89 4.30
CA ALA A 113 -1.17 12.83 3.51
C ALA A 113 -0.04 13.67 4.09
N GLY A 114 -0.35 14.86 4.63
CA GLY A 114 0.61 15.70 5.34
C GLY A 114 1.18 15.03 6.59
N VAL A 115 0.30 14.60 7.49
CA VAL A 115 0.72 14.00 8.77
C VAL A 115 1.38 12.64 8.56
N LEU A 116 0.76 11.74 7.79
CA LEU A 116 1.31 10.42 7.50
C LEU A 116 2.62 10.54 6.72
N GLY A 117 2.62 11.30 5.62
CA GLY A 117 3.79 11.49 4.77
C GLY A 117 4.93 12.16 5.52
N GLY A 118 4.65 13.20 6.31
CA GLY A 118 5.64 13.89 7.14
C GLY A 118 6.23 12.99 8.23
N SER A 119 5.38 12.23 8.94
CA SER A 119 5.83 11.28 9.97
C SER A 119 6.70 10.18 9.38
N LEU A 120 6.28 9.60 8.25
CA LEU A 120 7.03 8.56 7.55
C LEU A 120 8.33 9.10 6.98
N LEU A 121 8.36 10.33 6.47
CA LEU A 121 9.57 10.97 5.99
C LEU A 121 10.58 11.13 7.13
N LEU A 122 10.13 11.63 8.29
CA LEU A 122 10.98 11.74 9.49
C LEU A 122 11.53 10.38 9.92
N VAL A 123 10.67 9.37 10.08
CA VAL A 123 11.08 8.02 10.48
C VAL A 123 12.07 7.43 9.47
N THR A 124 11.79 7.60 8.17
CA THR A 124 12.65 7.12 7.09
C THR A 124 14.02 7.79 7.14
N SER A 125 14.08 9.12 7.27
CA SER A 125 15.33 9.86 7.35
C SER A 125 16.15 9.47 8.58
N LEU A 126 15.51 9.34 9.75
CA LEU A 126 16.18 8.89 10.98
C LEU A 126 16.76 7.48 10.82
N ALA A 127 16.01 6.56 10.23
CA ALA A 127 16.46 5.19 10.02
C ALA A 127 17.61 5.08 9.00
N ILE A 128 17.65 5.93 7.97
CA ILE A 128 18.76 5.96 7.01
C ILE A 128 20.04 6.45 7.68
N VAL A 129 19.96 7.53 8.48
CA VAL A 129 21.09 8.05 9.25
C VAL A 129 21.56 7.01 10.28
N ALA A 130 20.61 6.41 11.00
CA ALA A 130 20.85 5.39 12.00
C ALA A 130 20.92 3.96 11.42
N ALA A 131 21.16 3.78 10.11
CA ALA A 131 21.10 2.47 9.48
C ALA A 131 21.99 1.40 10.12
N PRO A 132 23.21 1.70 10.64
CA PRO A 132 23.98 0.73 11.40
C PRO A 132 23.26 0.26 12.68
N LEU A 133 22.57 1.15 13.39
CA LEU A 133 21.78 0.77 14.57
C LEU A 133 20.58 -0.10 14.18
N VAL A 134 19.93 0.22 13.06
CA VAL A 134 18.86 -0.62 12.49
C VAL A 134 19.41 -1.99 12.11
N ALA A 135 20.58 -2.06 11.47
CA ALA A 135 21.26 -3.32 11.17
C ALA A 135 21.57 -4.12 12.44
N ALA A 136 22.07 -3.48 13.51
CA ALA A 136 22.34 -4.15 14.79
C ALA A 136 21.07 -4.73 15.43
N LEU A 137 19.94 -4.03 15.30
CA LEU A 137 18.65 -4.47 15.85
C LEU A 137 18.07 -5.67 15.08
N PHE A 138 18.11 -5.64 13.74
CA PHE A 138 17.48 -6.66 12.89
C PHE A 138 18.41 -7.78 12.47
N ALA A 139 19.73 -7.57 12.56
CA ALA A 139 20.80 -8.48 12.16
C ALA A 139 21.90 -8.63 13.23
N PRO A 140 21.57 -8.87 14.52
CA PRO A 140 22.59 -8.94 15.58
C PRO A 140 23.64 -10.04 15.32
N GLY A 141 23.25 -11.11 14.61
CA GLY A 141 24.19 -12.19 14.21
C GLY A 141 25.24 -11.78 13.18
N PHE A 142 25.16 -10.59 12.59
CA PHE A 142 26.21 -10.05 11.70
C PHE A 142 27.17 -9.10 12.42
N MET A 143 26.94 -8.77 13.70
CA MET A 143 27.80 -7.84 14.45
C MET A 143 29.27 -8.28 14.51
N ASP A 144 29.53 -9.59 14.55
CA ASP A 144 30.88 -10.17 14.55
C ASP A 144 31.47 -10.35 13.13
N GLN A 145 30.76 -9.90 12.09
CA GLN A 145 31.15 -9.98 10.67
C GLN A 145 31.16 -8.57 10.06
N PRO A 146 32.24 -7.78 10.22
CA PRO A 146 32.25 -6.35 9.91
C PRO A 146 31.82 -6.00 8.48
N GLU A 147 32.33 -6.73 7.48
CA GLU A 147 32.00 -6.50 6.07
C GLU A 147 30.52 -6.73 5.77
N LYS A 148 29.96 -7.82 6.29
CA LYS A 148 28.56 -8.20 6.10
C LYS A 148 27.60 -7.28 6.86
N PHE A 149 28.00 -6.84 8.04
CA PHE A 149 27.27 -5.85 8.81
C PHE A 149 27.19 -4.52 8.07
N GLN A 150 28.32 -4.05 7.53
CA GLN A 150 28.37 -2.83 6.74
C GLN A 150 27.49 -2.94 5.50
N LEU A 151 27.60 -4.05 4.75
CA LEU A 151 26.76 -4.33 3.59
C LEU A 151 25.26 -4.29 3.95
N THR A 152 24.89 -4.92 5.06
CA THR A 152 23.49 -4.92 5.55
C THR A 152 23.01 -3.52 5.87
N ALA A 153 23.84 -2.70 6.54
CA ALA A 153 23.50 -1.31 6.83
C ALA A 153 23.32 -0.47 5.55
N GLU A 154 24.16 -0.68 4.53
CA GLU A 154 24.03 -0.01 3.23
C GLU A 154 22.75 -0.43 2.48
N MET A 155 22.41 -1.71 2.48
CA MET A 155 21.15 -2.20 1.92
C MET A 155 19.94 -1.64 2.67
N ILE A 156 20.02 -1.50 3.99
CA ILE A 156 18.98 -0.85 4.78
C ILE A 156 18.82 0.59 4.31
N ARG A 157 19.89 1.37 4.12
CA ARG A 157 19.79 2.76 3.62
C ARG A 157 19.04 2.85 2.29
N ILE A 158 19.26 1.90 1.38
CA ILE A 158 18.63 1.87 0.05
C ILE A 158 17.17 1.41 0.13
N THR A 159 16.89 0.37 0.92
CA THR A 159 15.55 -0.24 0.98
C THR A 159 14.61 0.50 1.92
N PHE A 160 15.10 1.21 2.94
CA PHE A 160 14.25 1.87 3.92
C PHE A 160 13.32 2.94 3.33
N PRO A 161 13.73 3.80 2.36
CA PRO A 161 12.81 4.71 1.67
C PRO A 161 11.56 4.05 1.06
N TYR A 162 11.63 2.76 0.74
CA TYR A 162 10.45 2.00 0.31
C TYR A 162 9.31 2.05 1.33
N LEU A 163 9.62 2.16 2.63
CA LEU A 163 8.63 2.32 3.71
C LEU A 163 7.67 3.48 3.43
N LEU A 164 8.24 4.66 3.17
CA LEU A 164 7.46 5.86 2.87
C LEU A 164 6.58 5.63 1.64
N LEU A 165 7.19 5.09 0.58
CA LEU A 165 6.52 4.87 -0.71
C LEU A 165 5.36 3.89 -0.58
N ILE A 166 5.60 2.70 -0.01
CA ILE A 166 4.58 1.65 0.10
C ILE A 166 3.44 2.02 1.06
N SER A 167 3.74 2.79 2.11
CA SER A 167 2.71 3.27 3.03
C SER A 167 1.82 4.32 2.37
N MET A 168 2.41 5.25 1.61
CA MET A 168 1.65 6.20 0.80
C MET A 168 0.86 5.49 -0.31
N THR A 169 1.41 4.43 -0.91
CA THR A 169 0.68 3.56 -1.85
C THR A 169 -0.51 2.87 -1.17
N GLY A 170 -0.35 2.40 0.08
CA GLY A 170 -1.44 1.82 0.87
C GLY A 170 -2.55 2.83 1.17
N PHE A 171 -2.17 4.05 1.56
CA PHE A 171 -3.10 5.16 1.76
C PHE A 171 -3.88 5.53 0.49
N CYS A 172 -3.18 5.73 -0.62
CA CYS A 172 -3.80 5.94 -1.93
C CYS A 172 -4.72 4.78 -2.33
N GLY A 173 -4.31 3.55 -2.03
CA GLY A 173 -5.10 2.34 -2.27
C GLY A 173 -6.39 2.30 -1.45
N ALA A 174 -6.34 2.70 -0.18
CA ALA A 174 -7.51 2.82 0.68
C ALA A 174 -8.52 3.83 0.14
N ILE A 175 -8.05 5.00 -0.34
CA ILE A 175 -8.91 5.98 -1.02
C ILE A 175 -9.56 5.34 -2.24
N LEU A 176 -8.78 4.73 -3.15
CA LEU A 176 -9.31 4.12 -4.36
C LEU A 176 -10.34 3.03 -4.07
N ASN A 177 -10.11 2.18 -3.05
CA ASN A 177 -11.06 1.16 -2.62
C ASN A 177 -12.38 1.78 -2.12
N SER A 178 -12.34 2.85 -1.32
CA SER A 178 -13.54 3.56 -0.84
C SER A 178 -14.36 4.21 -1.98
N PHE A 179 -13.75 4.42 -3.14
CA PHE A 179 -14.39 4.91 -4.36
C PHE A 179 -14.66 3.80 -5.39
N GLY A 180 -14.60 2.52 -5.00
CA GLY A 180 -14.95 1.39 -5.84
C GLY A 180 -13.91 1.03 -6.91
N ARG A 181 -12.70 1.60 -6.85
CA ARG A 181 -11.60 1.36 -7.80
C ARG A 181 -10.68 0.22 -7.33
N PHE A 182 -11.25 -0.95 -7.07
CA PHE A 182 -10.54 -2.08 -6.44
C PHE A 182 -9.39 -2.69 -7.25
N ALA A 183 -9.46 -2.61 -8.58
CA ALA A 183 -8.48 -3.24 -9.47
C ALA A 183 -7.09 -2.59 -9.39
N VAL A 184 -7.03 -1.26 -9.24
CA VAL A 184 -5.78 -0.50 -9.26
C VAL A 184 -4.92 -0.82 -8.03
N PRO A 185 -5.46 -0.79 -6.79
CA PRO A 185 -4.73 -1.26 -5.62
C PRO A 185 -4.38 -2.75 -5.70
N ALA A 186 -5.29 -3.61 -6.18
CA ALA A 186 -5.07 -5.06 -6.27
C ALA A 186 -3.94 -5.45 -7.24
N PHE A 187 -3.72 -4.67 -8.30
CA PHE A 187 -2.63 -4.90 -9.25
C PHE A 187 -1.28 -4.37 -8.77
N THR A 188 -1.27 -3.39 -7.86
CA THR A 188 -0.05 -2.71 -7.41
C THR A 188 1.07 -3.64 -6.90
N PRO A 189 0.81 -4.74 -6.17
CA PRO A 189 1.86 -5.67 -5.74
C PRO A 189 2.64 -6.36 -6.87
N VAL A 190 2.07 -6.43 -8.08
CA VAL A 190 2.73 -6.99 -9.27
C VAL A 190 4.05 -6.28 -9.58
N PHE A 191 4.10 -4.95 -9.42
CA PHE A 191 5.28 -4.16 -9.73
C PHE A 191 6.49 -4.52 -8.87
N LEU A 192 6.30 -4.85 -7.59
CA LEU A 192 7.40 -5.31 -6.74
C LEU A 192 8.01 -6.61 -7.27
N ASN A 193 7.17 -7.55 -7.71
CA ASN A 193 7.65 -8.81 -8.27
C ASN A 193 8.41 -8.59 -9.58
N LEU A 194 7.86 -7.77 -10.48
CA LEU A 194 8.51 -7.44 -11.74
C LEU A 194 9.85 -6.71 -11.54
N SER A 195 9.90 -5.74 -10.63
CA SER A 195 11.12 -5.01 -10.31
C SER A 195 12.19 -5.92 -9.72
N LEU A 196 11.83 -6.86 -8.84
CA LEU A 196 12.79 -7.81 -8.26
C LEU A 196 13.27 -8.87 -9.26
N ILE A 197 12.38 -9.36 -10.13
CA ILE A 197 12.78 -10.27 -11.22
C ILE A 197 13.75 -9.54 -12.16
N PHE A 198 13.41 -8.32 -12.59
CA PHE A 198 14.28 -7.51 -13.43
C PHE A 198 15.63 -7.21 -12.76
N ALA A 199 15.61 -6.86 -11.48
CA ALA A 199 16.83 -6.63 -10.71
C ALA A 199 17.75 -7.84 -10.71
N ALA A 200 17.21 -9.04 -10.44
CA ALA A 200 17.98 -10.28 -10.38
C ALA A 200 18.51 -10.74 -11.73
N THR A 201 17.73 -10.60 -12.81
CA THR A 201 18.06 -11.20 -14.11
C THR A 201 18.75 -10.24 -15.08
N VAL A 202 18.51 -8.93 -14.95
CA VAL A 202 19.02 -7.92 -15.89
C VAL A 202 19.97 -6.94 -15.20
N ALA A 203 19.61 -6.42 -14.02
CA ALA A 203 20.39 -5.36 -13.39
C ALA A 203 21.56 -5.88 -12.54
N ALA A 204 21.51 -7.12 -12.07
CA ALA A 204 22.55 -7.73 -11.25
C ALA A 204 23.98 -7.58 -11.78
N PRO A 205 24.26 -7.80 -13.09
CA PRO A 205 25.60 -7.61 -13.66
C PRO A 205 26.09 -6.15 -13.68
N TRP A 206 25.25 -5.18 -13.35
CA TRP A 206 25.63 -3.75 -13.28
C TRP A 206 26.25 -3.37 -11.94
N PHE A 207 26.27 -4.28 -10.96
CA PHE A 207 26.79 -4.03 -9.62
C PHE A 207 27.96 -4.97 -9.34
N ASP A 208 28.99 -4.44 -8.66
CA ASP A 208 30.13 -5.25 -8.20
C ASP A 208 29.68 -6.32 -7.21
N GLU A 209 28.72 -5.96 -6.34
CA GLU A 209 28.05 -6.86 -5.43
C GLU A 209 26.59 -7.01 -5.90
N PRO A 210 26.25 -8.08 -6.63
CA PRO A 210 25.00 -8.19 -7.39
C PRO A 210 23.74 -8.00 -6.55
N VAL A 211 23.80 -8.33 -5.26
CA VAL A 211 22.66 -8.26 -4.35
C VAL A 211 22.16 -6.81 -4.12
N PHE A 212 22.98 -5.79 -4.39
CA PHE A 212 22.52 -4.40 -4.41
C PHE A 212 21.47 -4.12 -5.50
N ALA A 213 21.48 -4.88 -6.60
CA ALA A 213 20.45 -4.77 -7.63
C ALA A 213 19.06 -5.01 -7.03
N LEU A 214 18.93 -6.01 -6.15
CA LEU A 214 17.67 -6.31 -5.47
C LEU A 214 17.24 -5.17 -4.54
N ALA A 215 18.17 -4.58 -3.77
CA ALA A 215 17.88 -3.45 -2.89
C ALA A 215 17.31 -2.25 -3.67
N TRP A 216 17.94 -1.90 -4.79
CA TRP A 216 17.44 -0.88 -5.71
C TRP A 216 16.12 -1.28 -6.37
N GLY A 217 15.94 -2.56 -6.72
CA GLY A 217 14.69 -3.10 -7.23
C GLY A 217 13.51 -2.86 -6.29
N VAL A 218 13.71 -3.02 -4.97
CA VAL A 218 12.70 -2.69 -3.95
C VAL A 218 12.40 -1.19 -3.95
N PHE A 219 13.45 -0.35 -3.90
CA PHE A 219 13.30 1.10 -3.90
C PHE A 219 12.48 1.60 -5.10
N PHE A 220 12.85 1.20 -6.32
CA PHE A 220 12.16 1.61 -7.55
C PHE A 220 10.75 1.04 -7.66
N ALA A 221 10.51 -0.18 -7.15
CA ALA A 221 9.16 -0.72 -7.07
C ALA A 221 8.23 0.24 -6.31
N GLY A 222 8.68 0.82 -5.18
CA GLY A 222 7.88 1.75 -4.40
C GLY A 222 7.44 2.97 -5.21
N PHE A 223 8.34 3.54 -6.01
CA PHE A 223 8.00 4.67 -6.89
C PHE A 223 6.98 4.28 -7.95
N ILE A 224 7.22 3.17 -8.65
CA ILE A 224 6.31 2.66 -9.68
C ILE A 224 4.92 2.41 -9.09
N GLN A 225 4.88 1.77 -7.91
CA GLN A 225 3.65 1.46 -7.20
C GLN A 225 2.84 2.70 -6.82
N LEU A 226 3.50 3.73 -6.27
CA LEU A 226 2.84 4.98 -5.91
C LEU A 226 2.34 5.74 -7.15
N LEU A 227 3.21 5.92 -8.14
CA LEU A 227 2.90 6.67 -9.37
C LEU A 227 1.79 6.01 -10.20
N PHE A 228 1.74 4.68 -10.23
CA PHE A 228 0.71 3.93 -10.95
C PHE A 228 -0.72 4.28 -10.50
N GLN A 229 -0.90 4.65 -9.23
CA GLN A 229 -2.22 4.97 -8.68
C GLN A 229 -2.68 6.41 -8.99
N PHE A 230 -1.75 7.33 -9.28
CA PHE A 230 -2.02 8.76 -9.43
C PHE A 230 -3.02 9.08 -10.55
N PRO A 231 -2.97 8.47 -11.75
CA PRO A 231 -3.97 8.74 -12.78
C PRO A 231 -5.40 8.44 -12.34
N SER A 232 -5.60 7.42 -11.49
CA SER A 232 -6.92 7.06 -10.99
C SER A 232 -7.40 8.03 -9.89
N LEU A 233 -6.50 8.49 -9.03
CA LEU A 233 -6.78 9.54 -8.05
C LEU A 233 -7.06 10.90 -8.71
N TYR A 234 -6.37 11.22 -9.79
CA TYR A 234 -6.59 12.43 -10.57
C TYR A 234 -7.99 12.48 -11.16
N ARG A 235 -8.48 11.36 -11.71
CA ARG A 235 -9.87 11.24 -12.20
C ARG A 235 -10.93 11.37 -11.11
N LEU A 236 -10.56 11.09 -9.86
CA LEU A 236 -11.42 11.29 -8.70
C LEU A 236 -11.22 12.65 -8.04
N GLU A 237 -10.31 13.48 -8.56
CA GLU A 237 -10.03 14.79 -7.98
C GLU A 237 -9.47 14.72 -6.54
N LEU A 238 -8.85 13.58 -6.18
CA LEU A 238 -8.36 13.23 -4.85
C LEU A 238 -6.86 12.90 -4.84
N VAL A 239 -6.08 13.49 -5.75
CA VAL A 239 -4.61 13.40 -5.67
C VAL A 239 -4.18 14.09 -4.37
N PRO A 240 -3.54 13.38 -3.43
CA PRO A 240 -3.22 13.95 -2.14
C PRO A 240 -2.21 15.09 -2.26
N ARG A 241 -2.52 16.23 -1.64
CA ARG A 241 -1.62 17.37 -1.53
C ARG A 241 -1.25 17.54 -0.06
N PRO A 242 -0.05 17.11 0.36
CA PRO A 242 0.35 17.16 1.77
C PRO A 242 0.14 18.56 2.37
N ARG A 243 -0.67 18.63 3.44
CA ARG A 243 -0.91 19.85 4.22
C ARG A 243 -0.68 19.59 5.70
N TRP A 244 0.12 20.44 6.33
CA TRP A 244 0.32 20.48 7.78
C TRP A 244 -0.48 21.64 8.34
N ASP A 245 -1.80 21.49 8.35
CA ASP A 245 -2.67 22.43 9.04
C ASP A 245 -3.50 21.60 10.02
N THR A 246 -3.14 21.73 11.30
CA THR A 246 -3.79 21.07 12.44
C THR A 246 -5.10 21.74 12.77
#